data_AF-A0A2N8PFU5-F1
#
_entry.id   AF-A0A2N8PFU5-F1
#
_cell.length_a   1.000
_cell.length_b   1.000
_cell.length_c   1.000
_cell.angle_alpha   90.00
_cell.angle_beta   90.00
_cell.angle_gamma   90.00
#
_symmetry.space_group_name_H-M   'P 1'
#
loop_
_entity.id
_entity.type
_entity.pdbx_description
1 polymer ?
#
loop_
_entity_poly.entity_id
_entity_poly.type
_entity_poly.pdbx_seq_one_letter_code
_entity_poly.pdbx_strand_id
1 'polypeptide(L)' 'MFDSQRVWAGTYLRGLMLTGLKRKSVQPMAAALGVPEQNLGHFVGVSSWDAWEVTPRLAARTVRVLEPTV' A
#
# COMPACT_ATOMS: atom_id res chain seq x y z
N MET A 1 12.84 6.40 17.28
CA MET A 1 13.18 5.26 16.39
C MET A 1 12.02 5.11 15.40
N PHE A 2 11.97 5.95 14.36
CA PHE A 2 10.94 5.92 13.30
C PHE A 2 11.25 4.84 12.26
N ASP A 3 11.63 3.67 12.75
CA ASP A 3 12.00 2.51 11.95
C ASP A 3 10.72 1.69 11.75
N SER A 4 10.10 1.56 10.59
CA SER A 4 10.24 2.22 9.29
C SER A 4 8.83 2.15 8.70
N GLN A 5 8.12 3.26 8.46
CA GLN A 5 6.75 3.20 7.91
C GLN A 5 6.67 2.37 6.62
N ARG A 6 7.79 2.29 5.89
CA ARG A 6 8.01 1.42 4.73
C ARG A 6 7.66 -0.05 4.99
N VAL A 7 7.87 -0.56 6.21
CA VAL A 7 7.54 -1.95 6.57
C VAL A 7 6.05 -2.26 6.40
N TRP A 8 5.19 -1.26 6.53
CA TRP A 8 3.73 -1.42 6.43
C TRP A 8 3.22 -1.38 4.98
N ALA A 9 4.04 -0.98 4.01
CA ALA A 9 3.64 -0.87 2.61
C ALA A 9 3.12 -2.21 2.03
N GLY A 10 3.85 -3.30 2.28
CA GLY A 10 3.44 -4.64 1.83
C GLY A 10 2.15 -5.12 2.51
N THR A 11 1.94 -4.76 3.77
CA THR A 11 0.71 -5.09 4.51
C THR A 11 -0.48 -4.30 3.99
N TYR A 12 -0.32 -3.00 3.74
CA TYR A 12 -1.36 -2.15 3.15
C TYR A 12 -1.79 -2.63 1.76
N LEU A 13 -0.82 -2.97 0.89
CA LEU A 13 -1.10 -3.51 -0.45
C LEU A 13 -1.87 -4.84 -0.38
N ARG A 14 -1.49 -5.76 0.51
CA ARG A 14 -2.25 -7.00 0.74
C ARG A 14 -3.69 -6.71 1.18
N GLY A 15 -3.88 -5.73 2.05
CA GLY A 15 -5.22 -5.28 2.48
C GLY A 15 -6.09 -4.82 1.31
N LEU A 16 -5.52 -4.09 0.34
CA LEU A 16 -6.23 -3.64 -0.85
C LEU A 16 -6.65 -4.78 -1.79
N MET A 17 -5.99 -5.93 -1.70
CA MET A 17 -6.27 -7.12 -2.52
C MET A 17 -7.27 -8.08 -1.85
N LEU A 18 -7.63 -7.85 -0.58
CA LEU A 18 -8.63 -8.67 0.11
C LEU A 18 -10.00 -8.55 -0.56
N THR A 19 -10.63 -9.70 -0.77
CA THR A 19 -12.00 -9.83 -1.26
C THR A 19 -12.99 -9.86 -0.09
N GLY A 20 -14.20 -9.33 -0.27
CA GLY A 20 -15.26 -9.36 0.76
C GLY A 20 -15.22 -8.21 1.76
N LEU A 21 -14.26 -7.28 1.65
CA LEU A 21 -14.31 -6.03 2.40
C LEU A 21 -15.41 -5.12 1.85
N LYS A 22 -16.32 -4.66 2.70
CA LYS A 22 -17.35 -3.65 2.35
C LYS A 22 -16.71 -2.36 1.81
N ARG A 23 -15.55 -1.99 2.34
CA ARG A 23 -14.76 -0.83 1.89
C ARG A 23 -13.27 -1.12 2.06
N LYS A 24 -12.47 -0.75 1.06
CA LYS A 24 -11.00 -0.79 1.10
C LYS A 24 -10.45 0.45 1.83
N SER A 25 -10.71 0.53 3.14
CA SER A 25 -10.20 1.60 4.01
C SER A 25 -9.36 1.02 5.15
N VAL A 26 -8.57 1.89 5.80
CA VAL A 26 -7.58 1.51 6.82
C VAL A 26 -8.18 0.60 7.90
N GLN A 27 -9.28 1.01 8.53
CA GLN A 27 -9.92 0.26 9.61
C GLN A 27 -10.40 -1.15 9.18
N PRO A 28 -11.21 -1.33 8.12
CA PRO A 28 -11.57 -2.68 7.62
C PRO A 28 -10.37 -3.55 7.24
N MET A 29 -9.33 -2.98 6.64
CA MET A 29 -8.12 -3.73 6.29
C MET A 29 -7.34 -4.15 7.53
N ALA A 30 -7.19 -3.27 8.52
CA ALA A 30 -6.51 -3.56 9.77
C ALA A 30 -7.21 -4.68 10.53
N ALA A 31 -8.54 -4.63 10.62
CA ALA A 31 -9.36 -5.67 11.23
C ALA A 31 -9.21 -7.03 10.51
N ALA A 32 -9.27 -7.03 9.17
CA ALA A 32 -9.18 -8.25 8.38
C ALA A 32 -7.77 -8.87 8.38
N LEU A 33 -6.72 -8.05 8.51
CA LEU A 33 -5.32 -8.50 8.54
C LEU A 33 -4.82 -8.78 9.97
N GLY A 34 -5.58 -8.44 11.01
CA GLY A 34 -5.14 -8.59 12.40
C GLY A 34 -3.94 -7.69 12.77
N VAL A 35 -3.87 -6.49 12.20
CA VAL A 35 -2.75 -5.55 12.43
C VAL A 35 -3.23 -4.24 13.07
N PRO A 36 -2.33 -3.48 13.74
CA PRO A 36 -2.71 -2.20 14.34
C PRO A 36 -3.18 -1.18 13.30
N GLU A 37 -4.39 -0.65 13.48
CA GLU A 37 -4.98 0.35 12.59
C GLU A 37 -4.10 1.59 12.43
N GLN A 38 -3.57 2.10 13.55
CA GLN A 38 -2.74 3.30 13.58
C GLN A 38 -1.49 3.17 12.69
N ASN A 39 -0.91 1.97 12.58
CA ASN A 39 0.27 1.75 11.76
C ASN A 39 -0.04 1.85 10.26
N LEU A 40 -1.16 1.27 9.82
CA LEU A 40 -1.63 1.43 8.43
C LEU A 40 -2.08 2.87 8.15
N GLY A 41 -2.75 3.51 9.11
CA GLY A 41 -3.18 4.90 9.03
C GLY A 41 -2.00 5.87 8.90
N HIS A 42 -0.97 5.72 9.74
CA HIS A 42 0.24 6.54 9.66
C HIS A 42 1.01 6.30 8.36
N PHE A 43 1.07 5.06 7.87
CA PHE A 43 1.73 4.77 6.59
C PHE A 43 1.08 5.54 5.42
N VAL A 44 -0.25 5.49 5.29
CA VAL A 44 -0.95 6.14 4.17
C VAL A 44 -1.06 7.66 4.36
N GLY A 45 -1.20 8.13 5.60
CA GLY A 45 -1.39 9.55 5.91
C GLY A 45 -0.10 10.37 5.95
N VAL A 46 1.04 9.75 6.28
CA VAL A 46 2.35 10.41 6.40
C VAL A 46 3.41 9.53 5.73
N SER A 47 3.30 9.34 4.41
CA SER A 47 4.19 8.46 3.67
C SER A 47 5.64 8.94 3.72
N SER A 48 6.54 8.03 4.07
CA SER A 48 8.01 8.20 3.99
C SER A 48 8.58 8.29 2.56
N TRP A 49 7.76 8.23 1.51
CA TRP A 49 8.18 8.43 0.12
C TRP A 49 7.56 9.70 -0.48
N ASP A 50 8.36 10.41 -1.28
CA ASP A 50 7.89 11.47 -2.16
C ASP A 50 7.08 10.90 -3.34
N ALA A 51 5.86 11.39 -3.53
CA ALA A 51 4.98 10.98 -4.63
C ALA A 51 5.56 11.32 -6.01
N TRP A 52 6.33 12.40 -6.13
CA TRP A 52 6.98 12.81 -7.38
C TRP A 52 8.10 11.86 -7.79
N GLU A 53 8.72 11.18 -6.82
CA GLU A 53 9.71 10.13 -7.10
C GLU A 53 9.07 8.76 -7.35
N VAL A 54 8.02 8.42 -6.61
CA VAL A 54 7.38 7.08 -6.69
C VAL A 54 6.58 6.92 -7.98
N THR A 55 5.83 7.95 -8.39
CA THR A 55 4.89 7.83 -9.52
C THR A 55 5.58 7.48 -10.85
N PRO A 56 6.68 8.13 -11.27
CA PRO A 56 7.38 7.76 -12.50
C PRO A 56 7.97 6.34 -12.45
N ARG A 57 8.52 5.93 -11.30
CA ARG A 57 9.08 4.58 -11.11
C ARG A 57 7.99 3.51 -11.18
N LEU A 58 6.82 3.78 -10.59
CA LEU A 58 5.67 2.89 -10.67
C LEU A 58 5.18 2.77 -12.12
N ALA A 59 5.01 3.89 -12.82
CA ALA A 59 4.59 3.91 -14.23
C ALA A 59 5.52 3.06 -15.11
N ALA A 60 6.84 3.26 -15.00
CA ALA A 60 7.83 2.49 -15.76
C ALA A 60 7.79 0.98 -15.47
N ARG A 61 7.44 0.58 -14.23
CA ARG A 61 7.22 -0.84 -13.89
C ARG A 61 5.91 -1.36 -14.44
N THR A 62 4.82 -0.60 -14.28
CA THR A 62 3.49 -0.96 -14.76
C THR A 62 3.46 -1.17 -16.26
N VAL A 63 4.09 -0.27 -17.04
CA VAL A 63 4.22 -0.44 -18.50
C VAL A 63 4.81 -1.80 -18.81
N ARG A 64 5.97 -2.16 -18.27
CA ARG A 64 6.61 -3.48 -18.50
C ARG A 64 5.75 -4.69 -18.15
N VAL A 65 4.83 -4.57 -17.20
CA VAL A 65 3.94 -5.68 -16.78
C VAL A 65 2.69 -5.74 -17.66
N LEU A 66 2.22 -4.60 -18.17
CA LEU A 66 1.04 -4.49 -19.02
C LEU A 66 1.35 -4.57 -20.51
N GLU A 67 2.61 -4.43 -20.92
CA GLU A 67 3.06 -4.67 -22.30
C GLU A 67 2.52 -6.03 -22.77
N PRO A 68 1.77 -6.07 -23.88
CA PRO A 68 1.27 -7.32 -24.41
C PRO A 68 2.43 -8.28 -24.66
N THR A 69 2.34 -9.49 -24.12
CA THR A 69 3.24 -10.56 -24.55
C THR A 69 2.78 -10.99 -25.94
N VAL A 70 3.52 -10.61 -26.96
CA VAL A 70 3.33 -11.09 -28.34
C VAL A 70 3.61 -12.58 -28.45
#